data_AF-A0A3B8YZC2-F1
#
_entry.id   AF-A0A3B8YZC2-F1
#
_cell.length_a   1.000
_cell.length_b   1.000
_cell.length_c   1.000
_cell.angle_alpha   90.00
_cell.angle_beta   90.00
_cell.angle_gamma   90.00
#
_symmetry.space_group_name_H-M   'P 1'
#
loop_
_entity.id
_entity.type
_entity.pdbx_description
1 polymer ?
#
loop_
_entity_poly.entity_id
_entity_poly.type
_entity_poly.pdbx_seq_one_letter_code
_entity_poly.pdbx_strand_id
1 'polypeptide(L)'
;ADNLIERILYLDGIPNLQRLNKVGVGETVKEQLESDLALEVDAIARLQNSVKTAFEAADTGSRELFEHILVSEEEHLDFLETQLSLIGELGESIYLAQQMHKGS
;
A
#
# COMPACT_ATOMS: atom_id res chain seq x y z
N ALA A 1 -0.78 10.14 -1.65
CA ALA A 1 -0.26 10.87 -0.47
C ALA A 1 -0.84 12.28 -0.36
N ASP A 2 -0.97 13.04 -1.45
CA ASP A 2 -1.43 14.44 -1.45
C ASP A 2 -2.75 14.67 -0.73
N ASN A 3 -3.77 13.83 -0.95
CA ASN A 3 -5.06 13.93 -0.28
C ASN A 3 -4.97 13.91 1.27
N LEU A 4 -4.01 13.16 1.84
CA LEU A 4 -3.79 13.13 3.29
C LEU A 4 -3.16 14.44 3.79
N ILE A 5 -2.22 15.00 3.02
CA ILE A 5 -1.58 16.28 3.34
C ILE A 5 -2.64 17.39 3.33
N GLU A 6 -3.45 17.45 2.28
CA GLU A 6 -4.55 18.40 2.15
C GLU A 6 -5.56 18.25 3.29
N ARG A 7 -5.91 17.00 3.65
CA ARG A 7 -6.83 16.75 4.77
C ARG A 7 -6.27 17.22 6.10
N ILE A 8 -4.99 17.00 6.37
CA ILE A 8 -4.33 17.47 7.60
C ILE A 8 -4.33 19.00 7.66
N LEU A 9 -3.97 19.68 6.56
CA LEU A 9 -3.97 21.13 6.49
C LEU A 9 -5.39 21.72 6.63
N TYR A 10 -6.41 21.07 6.05
CA TYR A 10 -7.81 21.46 6.20
C TYR A 10 -8.29 21.41 7.66
N LEU A 11 -7.73 20.48 8.45
CA LEU A 11 -7.99 20.35 9.89
C LEU A 11 -7.04 21.21 10.76
N ASP A 12 -6.40 22.22 10.16
CA ASP A 12 -5.42 23.12 10.80
C ASP A 12 -4.20 22.39 11.42
N GLY A 13 -3.91 21.17 10.94
CA GLY A 13 -2.77 20.37 11.36
C GLY A 13 -1.49 20.68 10.58
N ILE A 14 -0.36 20.15 11.07
CA ILE A 14 0.95 20.26 10.41
C ILE A 14 1.37 18.88 9.90
N PRO A 15 1.35 18.61 8.58
CA PRO A 15 1.73 17.32 8.02
C PRO A 15 3.22 17.05 8.23
N ASN A 16 3.58 15.83 8.61
CA ASN A 16 4.96 15.43 8.83
C ASN A 16 5.52 14.67 7.62
N LEU A 17 6.40 15.32 6.86
CA LEU A 17 7.11 14.76 5.71
C LEU A 17 8.60 14.49 6.02
N GLN A 18 9.04 14.74 7.25
CA GLN A 18 10.46 14.64 7.64
C GLN A 18 10.83 13.23 8.13
N ARG A 19 9.85 12.49 8.66
CA ARG A 19 10.07 11.14 9.17
C ARG A 19 9.73 10.12 8.10
N LEU A 20 10.76 9.48 7.55
CA LEU A 20 10.63 8.33 6.68
C LEU A 20 10.82 7.06 7.52
N ASN A 21 9.91 6.11 7.37
CA ASN A 21 10.09 4.77 7.92
C ASN A 21 11.23 4.06 7.19
N LYS A 22 11.77 3.00 7.80
CA LYS A 22 12.78 2.17 7.17
C LYS A 22 12.21 1.56 5.89
N VAL A 23 12.94 1.70 4.78
CA VAL A 23 12.59 1.04 3.51
C VAL A 23 13.22 -0.35 3.50
N GLY A 24 12.39 -1.38 3.31
CA GLY A 24 12.86 -2.73 2.99
C GLY A 24 13.20 -2.77 1.51
N VAL A 25 14.47 -3.01 1.17
CA VAL A 25 14.91 -3.15 -0.22
C VAL A 25 15.33 -4.60 -0.41
N GLY A 26 14.51 -5.37 -1.14
CA GLY A 26 14.83 -6.74 -1.55
C GLY A 26 15.91 -6.77 -2.64
N GLU A 27 16.75 -7.81 -2.61
CA GLU A 27 17.83 -8.02 -3.58
C GLU A 27 17.35 -8.78 -4.83
N THR A 28 16.23 -9.49 -4.72
CA THR A 28 15.55 -10.17 -5.83
C THR A 28 14.16 -9.60 -6.07
N VAL A 29 13.56 -9.85 -7.25
CA VAL A 29 12.20 -9.41 -7.54
C VAL A 29 11.20 -10.08 -6.60
N LYS A 30 11.43 -11.35 -6.26
CA LYS A 30 10.63 -12.03 -5.25
C LYS A 30 10.69 -11.32 -3.89
N GLU A 31 11.90 -11.01 -3.39
CA GLU A 31 12.06 -10.32 -2.11
C GLU A 31 11.45 -8.91 -2.11
N GLN A 32 11.50 -8.21 -3.24
CA GLN A 32 10.85 -6.91 -3.41
C GLN A 32 9.33 -7.04 -3.29
N LEU A 33 8.72 -8.00 -4.00
CA LEU A 33 7.28 -8.25 -3.92
C LEU A 33 6.84 -8.70 -2.52
N GLU A 34 7.64 -9.52 -1.82
CA GLU A 34 7.36 -9.93 -0.44
C GLU A 34 7.48 -8.76 0.54
N SER A 35 8.47 -7.88 0.35
CA SER A 35 8.64 -6.66 1.13
C SER A 35 7.46 -5.70 0.94
N ASP A 36 7.02 -5.53 -0.30
CA ASP A 36 5.86 -4.68 -0.64
C ASP A 36 4.56 -5.28 -0.06
N LEU A 37 4.38 -6.60 -0.16
CA LEU A 37 3.20 -7.28 0.42
C LEU A 37 3.12 -7.05 1.93
N ALA A 38 4.23 -7.17 2.64
CA ALA A 38 4.28 -6.91 4.07
C ALA A 38 3.92 -5.45 4.41
N LEU A 39 4.36 -4.50 3.58
CA LEU A 39 4.02 -3.09 3.74
C LEU A 39 2.51 -2.85 3.55
N GLU A 40 1.89 -3.49 2.56
CA GLU A 40 0.45 -3.36 2.31
C GLU A 40 -0.39 -3.95 3.44
N VAL A 41 -0.01 -5.11 3.99
CA VAL A 41 -0.67 -5.71 5.17
C VAL A 41 -0.66 -4.73 6.36
N ASP A 42 0.50 -4.12 6.64
CA ASP A 42 0.63 -3.13 7.71
C ASP A 42 -0.18 -1.85 7.41
N ALA A 43 -0.22 -1.42 6.15
CA ALA A 43 -0.98 -0.25 5.72
C ALA A 43 -2.49 -0.46 5.90
N ILE A 44 -3.02 -1.61 5.44
CA ILE A 44 -4.43 -2.00 5.59
C ILE A 44 -4.84 -1.99 7.06
N ALA A 45 -4.05 -2.63 7.93
CA ALA A 45 -4.35 -2.66 9.37
C ALA A 45 -4.37 -1.26 9.99
N ARG A 46 -3.46 -0.37 9.57
CA ARG A 46 -3.44 1.03 10.02
C ARG A 46 -4.65 1.81 9.51
N LEU A 47 -5.04 1.62 8.25
CA LEU A 47 -6.17 2.29 7.63
C LEU A 47 -7.50 1.86 8.26
N GLN A 48 -7.71 0.56 8.52
CA GLN A 48 -8.90 0.06 9.22
C GLN A 48 -9.07 0.70 10.61
N ASN A 49 -7.97 0.83 11.37
CA ASN A 49 -7.98 1.54 12.65
C ASN A 49 -8.27 3.04 12.49
N SER A 50 -7.79 3.65 11.40
CA SER A 50 -8.01 5.07 11.09
C SER A 50 -9.47 5.34 10.69
N VAL A 51 -10.08 4.46 9.89
CA VAL A 51 -11.51 4.48 9.55
C VAL A 51 -12.36 4.40 10.81
N LYS A 52 -12.07 3.46 11.72
CA LYS A 52 -12.75 3.34 13.01
C LYS A 52 -12.62 4.62 13.84
N THR A 53 -11.42 5.16 13.95
CA THR A 53 -11.16 6.40 14.72
C THR A 53 -11.93 7.58 14.15
N ALA A 54 -11.94 7.76 12.82
CA ALA A 54 -12.69 8.82 12.17
C ALA A 54 -14.20 8.66 12.37
N PHE A 55 -14.71 7.42 12.32
CA PHE A 55 -16.11 7.11 12.61
C PHE A 55 -16.49 7.49 14.05
N GLU A 56 -15.70 7.09 15.05
CA GLU A 56 -15.93 7.41 16.47
C GLU A 56 -15.90 8.92 16.75
N ALA A 57 -15.10 9.67 15.99
CA ALA A 57 -15.03 11.13 16.05
C ALA A 57 -16.11 11.86 15.23
N ALA A 58 -17.01 11.13 14.56
CA ALA A 58 -17.96 11.67 13.59
C ALA A 58 -17.31 12.47 12.43
N ASP A 59 -16.04 12.21 12.13
CA ASP A 59 -15.30 12.83 11.03
C ASP A 59 -15.55 12.05 9.73
N THR A 60 -16.65 12.41 9.05
CA THR A 60 -17.06 11.71 7.82
C THR A 60 -16.08 11.94 6.67
N GLY A 61 -15.48 13.13 6.57
CA GLY A 61 -14.56 13.46 5.46
C GLY A 61 -13.24 12.70 5.55
N SER A 62 -12.67 12.55 6.75
CA SER A 62 -11.47 11.72 6.93
C SER A 62 -11.80 10.24 6.78
N ARG A 63 -12.97 9.79 7.26
CA ARG A 63 -13.41 8.40 7.11
C ARG A 63 -13.48 7.99 5.64
N GLU A 64 -14.17 8.78 4.81
CA GLU A 64 -14.30 8.52 3.37
C GLU A 64 -12.94 8.48 2.67
N LEU A 65 -12.03 9.41 3.02
CA LEU A 65 -10.67 9.40 2.50
C LEU A 65 -9.92 8.13 2.88
N PHE A 66 -9.98 7.69 4.15
CA PHE A 66 -9.31 6.47 4.59
C PHE A 66 -9.92 5.21 3.95
N GLU A 67 -11.24 5.15 3.78
CA GLU A 67 -11.92 4.05 3.08
C GLU A 67 -11.49 3.96 1.61
N HIS A 68 -11.34 5.09 0.92
CA HIS A 68 -10.88 5.11 -0.47
C HIS A 68 -9.44 4.61 -0.61
N ILE A 69 -8.55 5.04 0.30
CA ILE A 69 -7.16 4.56 0.31
C ILE A 69 -7.13 3.06 0.64
N LEU A 70 -7.93 2.62 1.62
CA LEU A 70 -8.01 1.21 2.02
C LEU A 70 -8.35 0.29 0.85
N VAL A 71 -9.35 0.64 0.03
CA VAL A 71 -9.71 -0.16 -1.15
C VAL A 71 -8.54 -0.24 -2.14
N SER A 72 -7.80 0.86 -2.34
CA SER A 72 -6.61 0.85 -3.20
C SER A 72 -5.53 -0.09 -2.68
N GLU A 73 -5.26 -0.11 -1.37
CA GLU A 73 -4.24 -1.00 -0.80
C GLU A 73 -4.70 -2.48 -0.84
N GLU A 74 -6.00 -2.76 -0.72
CA GLU A 74 -6.54 -4.12 -0.92
C GLU A 74 -6.36 -4.61 -2.37
N GLU A 75 -6.53 -3.74 -3.36
CA GLU A 75 -6.25 -4.06 -4.77
C GLU A 75 -4.74 -4.30 -5.01
N HIS A 76 -3.86 -3.52 -4.36
CA HIS A 76 -2.42 -3.75 -4.41
C HIS A 76 -2.03 -5.08 -3.77
N LEU A 77 -2.61 -5.40 -2.61
CA LEU A 77 -2.38 -6.68 -1.92
C LEU A 77 -2.73 -7.86 -2.83
N ASP A 78 -3.91 -7.87 -3.44
CA ASP A 78 -4.37 -8.94 -4.36
C ASP A 78 -3.42 -9.09 -5.56
N PHE A 79 -2.97 -7.98 -6.14
CA PHE A 79 -2.00 -7.98 -7.22
C PHE A 79 -0.68 -8.66 -6.80
N LEU A 80 -0.15 -8.29 -5.63
CA LEU A 80 1.11 -8.82 -5.11
C LEU A 80 1.01 -10.31 -4.76
N GLU A 81 -0.08 -10.73 -4.11
CA GLU A 81 -0.36 -12.15 -3.84
C GLU A 81 -0.40 -12.95 -5.14
N THR A 82 -1.08 -12.42 -6.16
CA THR A 82 -1.12 -13.04 -7.49
C THR A 82 0.28 -13.15 -8.10
N GLN A 83 1.12 -12.11 -8.03
CA GLN A 83 2.47 -12.17 -8.58
C GLN A 83 3.35 -13.20 -7.86
N LEU A 84 3.27 -13.25 -6.53
CA LEU A 84 4.02 -14.22 -5.72
C LEU A 84 3.55 -15.66 -5.98
N SER A 85 2.24 -15.86 -6.17
CA SER A 85 1.68 -17.15 -6.59
C SER A 85 2.22 -17.57 -7.96
N LEU A 86 2.24 -16.68 -8.95
CA LEU A 86 2.82 -16.96 -10.27
C LEU A 86 4.31 -17.31 -10.21
N ILE A 87 5.09 -16.62 -9.37
CA ILE A 87 6.50 -16.98 -9.12
C ILE A 87 6.60 -18.38 -8.51
N GLY A 88 5.71 -18.72 -7.57
CA GLY A 88 5.66 -20.04 -6.95
C GLY A 88 5.34 -21.18 -7.93
N GLU A 89 4.46 -20.93 -8.90
CA GLU A 89 4.03 -21.92 -9.89
C GLU A 89 5.02 -22.07 -11.06
N LEU A 90 5.56 -20.95 -11.56
CA LEU A 90 6.39 -20.93 -12.77
C LEU A 90 7.90 -20.97 -12.48
N GLY A 91 8.31 -20.58 -11.27
CA GLY A 91 9.68 -20.23 -10.96
C GLY A 91 10.06 -18.82 -11.44
N GLU A 92 10.98 -18.19 -10.71
CA GLU A 92 11.31 -16.78 -10.88
C GLU A 92 11.83 -16.43 -12.28
N SER A 93 12.70 -17.25 -12.88
CA SER A 93 13.25 -16.96 -14.22
C SER A 93 12.19 -16.90 -15.32
N ILE A 94 11.18 -17.77 -15.28
CA ILE A 94 10.09 -17.79 -16.26
C ILE A 94 9.18 -16.59 -16.04
N TYR A 95 8.84 -16.29 -14.79
CA TYR A 95 8.08 -15.10 -14.43
C TYR A 95 8.76 -13.82 -14.95
N LEU A 96 10.06 -13.66 -14.72
CA LEU A 96 10.83 -12.49 -15.17
C LEU A 96 10.84 -12.35 -16.70
N ALA A 97 10.96 -13.46 -17.43
CA ALA A 97 10.89 -13.44 -18.90
C ALA A 97 9.54 -12.89 -19.40
N GLN A 98 8.43 -13.17 -18.72
CA GLN A 98 7.11 -12.61 -19.06
C GLN A 98 7.03 -11.09 -18.82
N GLN A 99 7.74 -10.56 -17.82
CA GLN A 99 7.71 -9.13 -17.51
C GLN A 99 8.47 -8.27 -18.53
N MET A 100 9.40 -8.86 -19.30
CA MET A 100 10.15 -8.14 -20.34
C MET A 100 9.27 -7.66 -21.50
N HIS A 101 8.12 -8.32 -21.75
CA HIS A 101 7.26 -8.04 -22.89
C HIS A 101 6.17 -7.00 -22.62
N LYS A 102 5.92 -6.64 -21.35
CA LYS A 102 4.90 -5.64 -20.97
C LYS A 102 5.28 -4.19 -21.31
N GLY A 103 6.44 -3.95 -21.91
CA GLY A 103 6.96 -2.63 -22.26
C GLY A 103 6.93 -2.26 -23.76
N SER A 104 6.31 -3.06 -24.63
CA SER A 104 6.16 -2.78 -26.07
C SER A 104 4.74 -2.43 -26.47
#